data_AF-A0A1W9V3J9-F1
#
_entry.id   AF-A0A1W9V3J9-F1
#
_cell.length_a   1.000
_cell.length_b   1.000
_cell.length_c   1.000
_cell.angle_alpha   90.00
_cell.angle_beta   90.00
_cell.angle_gamma   90.00
#
_symmetry.space_group_name_H-M   'P 1'
#
loop_
_entity.id
_entity.type
_entity.pdbx_description
1 polymer ?
#
loop_
_entity_poly.entity_id
_entity_poly.type
_entity_poly.pdbx_seq_one_letter_code
_entity_poly.pdbx_strand_id
1 'polypeptide(L)'
;MDGNDIYLPKEKYEIGRGLVFPALDWQKGEVIDTRTGKNPEFGEFQVIQVQFKEGPVREFASRVEDHILNEPLETTNAESLDVESVLKTKGELLVGRVEQSLGEYSEFVYIAGRWFPRALLVDIGVGHLNLVEAVLDMNNGGPLSTVDLIEQIGLSPDVNPKLVEFSMDLALQDDDRFDEVGPAGIVAWYLKAMEPDSVQTTPLYLRYTPIDCDRSALTDEMLRLERSLDDELSSFTETQLVPEDEVEISLIFPHWRAGTLPLSKRILPFFPTAYEAPRIRFTLVDGNTGKRFSGWVVRKERYVCGLREWYNEKGLIPGGNVRVRMGENPGEVIVEADESRATKNWMRTVLVG
;
A
#
# COMPACT_ATOMS: atom_id res chain seq x y z
N MET A 1 23.05 47.24 -16.45
CA MET A 1 21.87 48.11 -16.63
C MET A 1 20.73 47.28 -16.09
N ASP A 2 20.57 47.36 -14.78
CA ASP A 2 19.84 46.39 -13.97
C ASP A 2 18.77 47.18 -13.22
N GLY A 3 17.51 46.98 -13.58
CA GLY A 3 16.40 47.73 -13.03
C GLY A 3 15.16 47.62 -13.90
N ASN A 4 14.61 46.41 -13.99
CA ASN A 4 13.34 46.16 -14.65
C ASN A 4 12.29 45.93 -13.56
N ASP A 5 11.62 47.01 -13.15
CA ASP A 5 10.58 46.92 -12.11
C ASP A 5 9.31 46.30 -12.69
N ILE A 6 8.53 45.62 -11.86
CA ILE A 6 7.21 45.15 -12.25
C ILE A 6 6.27 46.36 -12.35
N TYR A 7 5.53 46.45 -13.46
CA TYR A 7 4.49 47.45 -13.65
C TYR A 7 3.29 47.15 -12.74
N LEU A 8 2.95 48.11 -11.90
CA LEU A 8 1.82 48.15 -10.98
C LEU A 8 1.10 49.50 -11.18
N PRO A 9 -0.19 49.53 -11.52
CA PRO A 9 -0.92 50.77 -11.75
C PRO A 9 -0.87 51.81 -10.62
N LYS A 10 -0.72 51.42 -9.35
CA LYS A 10 -0.60 52.35 -8.21
C LYS A 10 0.68 53.17 -8.20
N GLU A 11 1.74 52.66 -8.82
CA GLU A 11 3.07 53.27 -8.73
C GLU A 11 3.22 54.47 -9.66
N LYS A 12 4.29 55.25 -9.44
CA LYS A 12 4.70 56.36 -10.29
C LYS A 12 5.96 55.98 -11.06
N TYR A 13 5.96 56.25 -12.36
CA TYR A 13 7.09 55.95 -13.24
C TYR A 13 7.64 57.20 -13.92
N GLU A 14 8.95 57.21 -14.16
CA GLU A 14 9.68 58.30 -14.83
C GLU A 14 10.11 57.87 -16.24
N ILE A 15 10.28 58.84 -17.13
CA ILE A 15 10.74 58.61 -18.51
C ILE A 15 12.15 57.99 -18.47
N GLY A 16 12.37 56.94 -19.26
CA GLY A 16 13.60 56.14 -19.31
C GLY A 16 13.62 54.93 -18.37
N ARG A 17 12.55 54.67 -17.60
CA ARG A 17 12.47 53.50 -16.71
C ARG A 17 12.07 52.25 -17.49
N GLY A 18 12.80 51.16 -17.27
CA GLY A 18 12.46 49.82 -17.77
C GLY A 18 11.42 49.14 -16.87
N LEU A 19 10.33 48.68 -17.47
CA LEU A 19 9.22 48.01 -16.79
C LEU A 19 8.95 46.63 -17.39
N VAL A 20 8.43 45.73 -16.56
CA VAL A 20 7.99 44.38 -16.90
C VAL A 20 6.49 44.27 -16.67
N PHE A 21 5.75 43.72 -17.62
CA PHE A 21 4.30 43.63 -17.60
C PHE A 21 3.84 42.17 -17.46
N PRO A 22 3.52 41.68 -16.23
CA PRO A 22 3.10 40.28 -16.02
C PRO A 22 1.81 39.92 -16.78
N ALA A 23 0.86 40.85 -16.86
CA ALA A 23 -0.40 40.68 -17.59
C ALA A 23 -0.23 40.65 -19.13
N LEU A 24 0.98 40.91 -19.64
CA LEU A 24 1.34 40.86 -21.06
C LEU A 24 2.51 39.90 -21.28
N ASP A 25 2.41 38.69 -20.73
CA ASP A 25 3.41 37.62 -20.89
C ASP A 25 4.85 38.06 -20.56
N TRP A 26 5.01 38.85 -19.48
CA TRP A 26 6.31 39.34 -19.00
C TRP A 26 7.08 40.19 -20.01
N GLN A 27 6.38 40.86 -20.92
CA GLN A 27 6.99 41.78 -21.87
C GLN A 27 7.72 42.93 -21.17
N LYS A 28 8.87 43.29 -21.72
CA LYS A 28 9.73 44.39 -21.25
C LYS A 28 9.51 45.61 -22.13
N GLY A 29 9.23 46.74 -21.49
CA GLY A 29 9.07 48.03 -22.17
C GLY A 29 9.75 49.16 -21.42
N GLU A 30 10.03 50.26 -22.11
CA GLU A 30 10.62 51.47 -21.52
C GLU A 30 9.61 52.61 -21.58
N VAL A 31 9.50 53.38 -20.50
CA VAL A 31 8.63 54.54 -20.44
C VAL A 31 9.22 55.67 -21.28
N ILE A 32 8.52 56.08 -22.34
CA ILE A 32 8.99 57.11 -23.27
C ILE A 32 8.31 58.47 -23.08
N ASP A 33 7.12 58.50 -22.48
CA ASP A 33 6.40 59.75 -22.19
C ASP A 33 5.44 59.57 -21.01
N THR A 34 5.07 60.67 -20.35
CA THR A 34 4.06 60.67 -19.29
C THR A 34 3.16 61.91 -19.37
N ARG A 35 1.84 61.71 -19.26
CA ARG A 35 0.84 62.79 -19.30
C ARG A 35 -0.19 62.64 -18.19
N THR A 36 -0.83 63.74 -17.78
CA THR A 36 -1.91 63.71 -16.81
C THR A 36 -3.19 63.17 -17.44
N GLY A 37 -3.75 62.10 -16.86
CA GLY A 37 -5.05 61.57 -17.20
C GLY A 37 -6.16 62.36 -16.52
N LYS A 38 -7.27 62.59 -17.23
CA LYS A 38 -8.50 63.14 -16.66
C LYS A 38 -9.65 62.21 -16.96
N ASN A 39 -10.19 61.58 -15.93
CA ASN A 39 -11.40 60.78 -16.01
C ASN A 39 -12.38 61.23 -14.90
N PRO A 40 -13.61 61.65 -15.24
CA PRO A 40 -14.62 62.05 -14.26
C PRO A 40 -14.92 61.01 -13.18
N GLU A 41 -14.72 59.70 -13.46
CA GLU A 41 -15.03 58.61 -12.53
C GLU A 41 -13.84 58.21 -11.62
N PHE A 42 -12.59 58.43 -12.05
CA PHE A 42 -11.39 57.92 -11.37
C PHE A 42 -10.48 59.01 -10.79
N GLY A 43 -10.88 60.28 -10.86
CA GLY A 43 -10.10 61.40 -10.33
C GLY A 43 -8.83 61.69 -11.15
N GLU A 44 -7.80 62.22 -10.49
CA GLU A 44 -6.50 62.53 -11.10
C GLU A 44 -5.61 61.28 -11.12
N PHE A 45 -5.26 60.82 -12.31
CA PHE A 45 -4.28 59.74 -12.52
C PHE A 45 -3.28 60.15 -13.59
N GLN A 46 -2.23 59.37 -13.78
CA GLN A 46 -1.22 59.61 -14.81
C GLN A 46 -1.30 58.53 -15.89
N VAL A 47 -0.94 58.86 -17.12
CA VAL A 47 -0.83 57.92 -18.24
C VAL A 47 0.62 57.91 -18.68
N ILE A 48 1.22 56.72 -18.73
CA ILE A 48 2.57 56.48 -19.24
C ILE A 48 2.49 55.88 -20.64
N GLN A 49 3.36 56.33 -21.55
CA GLN A 49 3.54 55.69 -22.85
C GLN A 49 4.77 54.79 -22.77
N VAL A 50 4.62 53.54 -23.20
CA VAL A 50 5.64 52.50 -23.07
C VAL A 50 5.97 51.94 -24.45
N GLN A 51 7.25 51.98 -24.79
CA GLN A 51 7.81 51.39 -26.00
C GLN A 51 8.32 49.98 -25.69
N PHE A 52 7.76 48.99 -26.37
CA PHE A 52 8.23 47.60 -26.32
C PHE A 52 9.27 47.35 -27.42
N LYS A 53 10.18 46.39 -27.20
CA LYS A 53 11.33 46.15 -28.08
C LYS A 53 10.98 45.90 -29.57
N GLU A 54 9.84 45.27 -29.86
CA GLU A 54 9.38 44.97 -31.23
C GLU A 54 7.86 45.23 -31.42
N GLY A 55 7.29 46.18 -30.68
CA GLY A 55 5.84 46.43 -30.66
C GLY A 55 5.45 47.91 -30.83
N PRO A 56 4.15 48.18 -31.07
CA PRO A 56 3.65 49.55 -31.05
C PRO A 56 3.78 50.17 -29.65
N VAL A 57 3.91 51.49 -29.58
CA VAL A 57 3.77 52.24 -28.33
C VAL A 57 2.38 51.98 -27.75
N ARG A 58 2.31 51.63 -26.47
CA ARG A 58 1.04 51.46 -25.75
C ARG A 58 0.97 52.40 -24.56
N GLU A 59 -0.24 52.82 -24.21
CA GLU A 59 -0.50 53.66 -23.05
C GLU A 59 -0.97 52.81 -21.87
N PHE A 60 -0.46 53.10 -20.67
CA PHE A 60 -0.84 52.45 -19.42
C PHE A 60 -1.14 53.49 -18.36
N ALA A 61 -2.08 53.18 -17.44
CA ALA A 61 -2.38 54.08 -16.33
C ALA A 61 -1.35 53.94 -15.21
N SER A 62 -1.05 55.03 -14.51
CA SER A 62 -0.21 55.03 -13.31
C SER A 62 -0.84 55.93 -12.25
N ARG A 63 -0.49 55.74 -10.97
CA ARG A 63 -1.16 56.37 -9.82
C ARG A 63 -2.65 56.00 -9.69
N VAL A 64 -3.00 54.75 -9.97
CA VAL A 64 -4.34 54.20 -9.73
C VAL A 64 -4.26 53.22 -8.55
N GLU A 65 -4.68 53.68 -7.37
CA GLU A 65 -4.58 52.91 -6.11
C GLU A 65 -5.44 51.63 -6.15
N ASP A 66 -6.67 51.73 -6.65
CA ASP A 66 -7.61 50.62 -6.71
C ASP A 66 -7.64 49.98 -8.12
N HIS A 67 -6.72 49.04 -8.37
CA HIS A 67 -6.68 48.30 -9.64
C HIS A 67 -6.33 46.82 -9.42
N ILE A 68 -7.01 45.92 -10.14
CA ILE A 68 -6.80 44.46 -10.11
C ILE A 68 -5.37 44.00 -10.48
N LEU A 69 -4.52 44.90 -10.98
CA LEU A 69 -3.14 44.62 -11.38
C LEU A 69 -2.12 45.12 -10.34
N ASN A 70 -2.58 45.73 -9.24
CA ASN A 70 -1.73 46.09 -8.10
C ASN A 70 -1.36 44.88 -7.24
N GLU A 71 -2.00 43.73 -7.48
CA GLU A 71 -1.72 42.42 -6.92
C GLU A 71 -1.33 41.49 -8.08
N PRO A 72 -0.04 41.44 -8.47
CA PRO A 72 0.38 40.57 -9.57
C PRO A 72 0.11 39.11 -9.19
N LEU A 73 -0.47 38.35 -10.13
CA LEU A 73 -0.60 36.90 -9.99
C LEU A 73 0.79 36.32 -9.72
N GLU A 74 0.98 35.68 -8.56
CA GLU A 74 2.18 34.91 -8.30
C GLU A 74 2.29 33.85 -9.39
N THR A 75 3.26 34.00 -10.29
CA THR A 75 3.67 32.87 -11.13
C THR A 75 4.14 31.79 -10.19
N THR A 76 3.44 30.66 -10.16
CA THR A 76 4.01 29.38 -9.73
C THR A 76 5.36 29.25 -10.42
N ASN A 77 6.44 29.43 -9.65
CA ASN A 77 7.79 29.18 -10.15
C ASN A 77 7.79 27.79 -10.77
N ALA A 78 8.19 27.66 -12.03
CA ALA A 78 8.41 26.36 -12.66
C ALA A 78 9.46 25.53 -11.91
N GLU A 79 10.27 26.17 -11.06
CA GLU A 79 11.20 25.54 -10.10
C GLU A 79 10.48 24.82 -8.92
N SER A 80 9.17 24.97 -8.76
CA SER A 80 8.38 24.27 -7.72
C SER A 80 7.83 22.90 -8.17
N LEU A 81 8.02 22.54 -9.44
CA LEU A 81 7.63 21.23 -9.99
C LEU A 81 8.84 20.29 -10.09
N ASP A 82 9.63 20.24 -9.02
CA ASP A 82 10.60 19.16 -8.86
C ASP A 82 9.85 17.82 -8.72
N VAL A 83 10.13 16.88 -9.61
CA VAL A 83 9.44 15.58 -9.68
C VAL A 83 9.55 14.84 -8.35
N GLU A 84 10.72 14.88 -7.72
CA GLU A 84 10.97 14.19 -6.45
C GLU A 84 10.15 14.81 -5.32
N SER A 85 10.13 16.14 -5.22
CA SER A 85 9.31 16.89 -4.26
C SER A 85 7.80 16.64 -4.45
N VAL A 86 7.33 16.61 -5.71
CA VAL A 86 5.92 16.34 -6.04
C VAL A 86 5.54 14.90 -5.71
N LEU A 87 6.36 13.91 -6.08
CA LEU A 87 6.11 12.51 -5.75
C LEU A 87 6.14 12.28 -4.24
N LYS A 88 7.05 12.94 -3.50
CA LYS A 88 7.12 12.83 -2.04
C LYS A 88 5.91 13.46 -1.35
N THR A 89 5.42 14.60 -1.85
CA THR A 89 4.36 15.38 -1.16
C THR A 89 2.95 14.99 -1.63
N LYS A 90 2.81 14.57 -2.89
CA LYS A 90 1.53 14.34 -3.57
C LYS A 90 1.47 12.99 -4.30
N GLY A 91 2.49 12.14 -4.21
CA GLY A 91 2.55 10.86 -4.91
C GLY A 91 1.35 9.96 -4.63
N GLU A 92 0.99 9.76 -3.35
CA GLU A 92 -0.18 8.95 -2.97
C GLU A 92 -1.48 9.50 -3.56
N LEU A 93 -1.66 10.82 -3.55
CA LEU A 93 -2.83 11.47 -4.13
C LEU A 93 -2.89 11.29 -5.66
N LEU A 94 -1.73 11.38 -6.33
CA LEU A 94 -1.63 11.19 -7.78
C LEU A 94 -1.91 9.74 -8.16
N VAL A 95 -1.27 8.79 -7.47
CA VAL A 95 -1.50 7.35 -7.67
C VAL A 95 -2.98 7.03 -7.48
N GLY A 96 -3.57 7.44 -6.36
CA GLY A 96 -4.99 7.18 -6.10
C GLY A 96 -5.93 7.75 -7.16
N ARG A 97 -5.64 8.94 -7.71
CA ARG A 97 -6.44 9.51 -8.82
C ARG A 97 -6.26 8.77 -10.14
N VAL A 98 -5.03 8.33 -10.46
CA VAL A 98 -4.75 7.56 -11.67
C VAL A 98 -5.41 6.19 -11.58
N GLU A 99 -5.27 5.51 -10.45
CA GLU A 99 -5.92 4.21 -10.21
C GLU A 99 -7.44 4.31 -10.26
N GLN A 100 -8.02 5.34 -9.65
CA GLN A 100 -9.46 5.61 -9.75
C GLN A 100 -9.88 5.79 -11.21
N SER A 101 -9.14 6.61 -11.97
CA SER A 101 -9.46 6.87 -13.38
C SER A 101 -9.33 5.60 -14.24
N LEU A 102 -8.29 4.79 -14.03
CA LEU A 102 -8.11 3.53 -14.76
C LEU A 102 -9.19 2.50 -14.41
N GLY A 103 -9.62 2.46 -13.15
CA GLY A 103 -10.70 1.57 -12.69
C GLY A 103 -12.09 1.93 -13.24
N GLU A 104 -12.30 3.15 -13.73
CA GLU A 104 -13.57 3.56 -14.36
C GLU A 104 -13.78 2.94 -15.76
N TYR A 105 -12.71 2.51 -16.44
CA TYR A 105 -12.79 1.97 -17.79
C TYR A 105 -12.55 0.46 -17.82
N SER A 106 -13.51 -0.29 -18.37
CA SER A 106 -13.42 -1.76 -18.53
C SER A 106 -12.34 -2.24 -19.52
N GLU A 107 -11.73 -1.29 -20.25
CA GLU A 107 -10.62 -1.56 -21.18
C GLU A 107 -9.29 -1.80 -20.46
N PHE A 108 -9.19 -1.45 -19.17
CA PHE A 108 -8.04 -1.75 -18.34
C PHE A 108 -8.35 -2.88 -17.37
N VAL A 109 -7.32 -3.66 -17.05
CA VAL A 109 -7.34 -4.70 -16.03
C VAL A 109 -6.22 -4.42 -15.02
N TYR A 110 -6.48 -4.72 -13.76
CA TYR A 110 -5.52 -4.57 -12.66
C TYR A 110 -5.21 -5.93 -12.05
N ILE A 111 -3.92 -6.22 -11.91
CA ILE A 111 -3.44 -7.50 -11.36
C ILE A 111 -2.14 -7.23 -10.62
N ALA A 112 -2.05 -7.68 -9.36
CA ALA A 112 -0.80 -7.72 -8.59
C ALA A 112 -0.03 -6.38 -8.58
N GLY A 113 -0.74 -5.26 -8.48
CA GLY A 113 -0.13 -3.93 -8.46
C GLY A 113 0.11 -3.29 -9.84
N ARG A 114 -0.37 -3.89 -10.94
CA ARG A 114 -0.11 -3.42 -12.31
C ARG A 114 -1.39 -3.28 -13.12
N TRP A 115 -1.47 -2.19 -13.90
CA TRP A 115 -2.55 -1.94 -14.85
C TRP A 115 -2.15 -2.29 -16.28
N PHE A 116 -3.06 -2.86 -17.07
CA PHE A 116 -2.80 -3.23 -18.46
C PHE A 116 -4.02 -3.08 -19.38
N PRO A 117 -3.84 -2.71 -20.66
CA PRO A 117 -4.94 -2.68 -21.64
C PRO A 117 -5.41 -4.08 -22.03
N ARG A 118 -6.70 -4.36 -21.87
CA ARG A 118 -7.35 -5.64 -22.19
C ARG A 118 -7.19 -6.04 -23.67
N ALA A 119 -7.16 -5.06 -24.57
CA ALA A 119 -7.04 -5.31 -26.02
C ALA A 119 -5.71 -5.95 -26.44
N LEU A 120 -4.71 -5.93 -25.57
CA LEU A 120 -3.39 -6.51 -25.85
C LEU A 120 -3.24 -7.93 -25.28
N LEU A 121 -4.21 -8.43 -24.51
CA LEU A 121 -4.09 -9.72 -23.84
C LEU A 121 -4.08 -10.89 -24.82
N VAL A 122 -3.34 -11.93 -24.43
CA VAL A 122 -3.32 -13.22 -25.12
C VAL A 122 -4.50 -14.05 -24.64
N ASP A 123 -5.10 -14.80 -25.55
CA ASP A 123 -6.22 -15.69 -25.21
C ASP A 123 -5.72 -16.91 -24.42
N ILE A 124 -6.01 -16.94 -23.12
CA ILE A 124 -5.74 -18.07 -22.23
C ILE A 124 -7.06 -18.81 -21.99
N GLY A 125 -7.32 -19.82 -22.82
CA GLY A 125 -8.52 -20.65 -22.70
C GLY A 125 -8.46 -21.72 -21.59
N VAL A 126 -9.62 -22.33 -21.33
CA VAL A 126 -9.83 -23.40 -20.32
C VAL A 126 -8.87 -24.58 -20.48
N GLY A 127 -8.44 -24.90 -21.70
CA GLY A 127 -7.46 -25.96 -21.95
C GLY A 127 -6.12 -25.71 -21.24
N HIS A 128 -5.63 -24.47 -21.26
CA HIS A 128 -4.41 -24.08 -20.54
C HIS A 128 -4.62 -24.16 -19.02
N LEU A 129 -5.77 -23.67 -18.54
CA LEU A 129 -6.11 -23.72 -17.11
C LEU A 129 -6.17 -25.15 -16.57
N ASN A 130 -6.70 -26.09 -17.35
CA ASN A 130 -6.71 -27.51 -16.96
C ASN A 130 -5.30 -28.11 -16.88
N LEU A 131 -4.39 -27.70 -17.77
CA LEU A 131 -2.99 -28.11 -17.70
C LEU A 131 -2.29 -27.51 -16.46
N VAL A 132 -2.57 -26.23 -16.15
CA VAL A 132 -2.07 -25.57 -14.94
C VAL A 132 -2.56 -26.27 -13.67
N GLU A 133 -3.85 -26.61 -13.60
CA GLU A 133 -4.41 -27.39 -12.49
C GLU A 133 -3.68 -28.73 -12.32
N ALA A 134 -3.45 -29.47 -13.40
CA ALA A 134 -2.70 -30.73 -13.35
C ALA A 134 -1.26 -30.54 -12.88
N VAL A 135 -0.58 -29.48 -13.33
CA VAL A 135 0.77 -29.13 -12.89
C VAL A 135 0.79 -28.80 -11.39
N LEU A 136 -0.16 -28.01 -10.90
CA LEU A 136 -0.26 -27.68 -9.48
C LEU A 136 -0.59 -28.90 -8.62
N ASP A 137 -1.51 -29.76 -9.06
CA ASP A 137 -1.85 -31.03 -8.39
C ASP A 137 -0.62 -31.93 -8.24
N MET A 138 0.17 -32.10 -9.31
CA MET A 138 1.44 -32.84 -9.29
C MET A 138 2.48 -32.23 -8.33
N ASN A 139 2.36 -30.94 -8.01
CA ASN A 139 3.22 -30.20 -7.08
C ASN A 139 2.56 -30.02 -5.70
N ASN A 140 1.65 -30.92 -5.30
CA ASN A 140 0.94 -30.86 -4.01
C ASN A 140 0.21 -29.52 -3.77
N GLY A 141 -0.40 -29.00 -4.83
CA GLY A 141 -1.11 -27.73 -4.87
C GLY A 141 -0.22 -26.52 -5.16
N GLY A 142 1.11 -26.64 -5.10
CA GLY A 142 2.06 -25.55 -5.36
C GLY A 142 2.77 -25.02 -4.10
N PRO A 143 3.13 -23.72 -4.02
CA PRO A 143 2.84 -22.66 -4.96
C PRO A 143 3.89 -22.63 -6.08
N LEU A 144 3.48 -22.22 -7.28
CA LEU A 144 4.38 -22.06 -8.44
C LEU A 144 4.27 -20.66 -9.02
N SER A 145 5.37 -20.13 -9.56
CA SER A 145 5.33 -18.87 -10.28
C SER A 145 4.64 -19.04 -11.64
N THR A 146 4.08 -17.96 -12.17
CA THR A 146 3.43 -17.95 -13.49
C THR A 146 4.38 -18.37 -14.60
N VAL A 147 5.65 -17.97 -14.47
CA VAL A 147 6.72 -18.36 -15.41
C VAL A 147 6.93 -19.88 -15.39
N ASP A 148 7.04 -20.49 -14.20
CA ASP A 148 7.21 -21.94 -14.07
C ASP A 148 6.00 -22.71 -14.62
N LEU A 149 4.79 -22.17 -14.44
CA LEU A 149 3.56 -22.77 -14.97
C LEU A 149 3.54 -22.73 -16.50
N ILE A 150 3.84 -21.58 -17.10
CA ILE A 150 3.92 -21.40 -18.56
C ILE A 150 4.94 -22.38 -19.18
N GLU A 151 6.10 -22.52 -18.55
CA GLU A 151 7.14 -23.46 -19.00
C GLU A 151 6.65 -24.91 -18.93
N GLN A 152 6.05 -25.31 -17.80
CA GLN A 152 5.60 -26.70 -17.59
C GLN A 152 4.44 -27.11 -18.50
N ILE A 153 3.53 -26.20 -18.84
CA ILE A 153 2.45 -26.50 -19.80
C ILE A 153 2.91 -26.41 -21.27
N GLY A 154 4.16 -26.00 -21.51
CA GLY A 154 4.74 -25.89 -22.85
C GLY A 154 4.14 -24.78 -23.71
N LEU A 155 3.62 -23.72 -23.08
CA LEU A 155 3.04 -22.59 -23.81
C LEU A 155 4.18 -21.74 -24.41
N SER A 156 4.45 -21.97 -25.69
CA SER A 156 5.47 -21.19 -26.41
C SER A 156 4.94 -19.77 -26.68
N PRO A 157 5.66 -18.72 -26.25
CA PRO A 157 5.23 -17.35 -26.50
C PRO A 157 5.54 -17.00 -27.95
N ASP A 158 4.53 -17.08 -28.84
CA ASP A 158 4.58 -16.48 -30.18
C ASP A 158 4.64 -14.94 -30.14
N VAL A 159 4.38 -14.38 -28.96
CA VAL A 159 4.32 -12.95 -28.64
C VAL A 159 5.29 -12.62 -27.49
N ASN A 160 5.28 -11.37 -27.01
CA ASN A 160 6.13 -10.94 -25.90
C ASN A 160 5.89 -11.82 -24.64
N PRO A 161 6.92 -12.46 -24.06
CA PRO A 161 6.76 -13.34 -22.89
C PRO A 161 6.09 -12.66 -21.69
N LYS A 162 6.36 -11.38 -21.46
CA LYS A 162 5.74 -10.61 -20.35
C LYS A 162 4.24 -10.45 -20.54
N LEU A 163 3.79 -10.41 -21.78
CA LEU A 163 2.38 -10.30 -22.11
C LEU A 163 1.67 -11.64 -21.87
N VAL A 164 2.31 -12.75 -22.20
CA VAL A 164 1.80 -14.10 -21.91
C VAL A 164 1.71 -14.31 -20.40
N GLU A 165 2.75 -13.95 -19.65
CA GLU A 165 2.77 -13.98 -18.19
C GLU A 165 1.59 -13.18 -17.61
N PHE A 166 1.43 -11.92 -18.00
CA PHE A 166 0.33 -11.08 -17.53
C PHE A 166 -1.06 -11.65 -17.90
N SER A 167 -1.20 -12.21 -19.11
CA SER A 167 -2.47 -12.81 -19.54
C SER A 167 -2.79 -14.10 -18.79
N MET A 168 -1.77 -14.88 -18.44
CA MET A 168 -1.91 -16.08 -17.60
C MET A 168 -2.31 -15.70 -16.18
N ASP A 169 -1.67 -14.70 -15.57
CA ASP A 169 -2.05 -14.21 -14.25
C ASP A 169 -3.53 -13.81 -14.19
N LEU A 170 -4.01 -13.09 -15.22
CA LEU A 170 -5.41 -12.70 -15.30
C LEU A 170 -6.33 -13.91 -15.35
N ALA A 171 -6.02 -14.88 -16.21
CA ALA A 171 -6.85 -16.05 -16.41
C ALA A 171 -6.89 -16.95 -15.17
N LEU A 172 -5.81 -17.01 -14.40
CA LEU A 172 -5.76 -17.72 -13.12
C LEU A 172 -6.50 -16.96 -12.01
N GLN A 173 -6.42 -15.62 -11.99
CA GLN A 173 -7.14 -14.79 -11.03
C GLN A 173 -8.66 -14.88 -11.21
N ASP A 174 -9.12 -14.94 -12.46
CA ASP A 174 -10.55 -15.01 -12.82
C ASP A 174 -11.15 -16.42 -12.63
N ASP A 175 -10.34 -17.46 -12.39
CA ASP A 175 -10.79 -18.84 -12.21
C ASP A 175 -10.72 -19.28 -10.74
N ASP A 176 -11.89 -19.62 -10.18
CA ASP A 176 -12.08 -19.95 -8.76
C ASP A 176 -11.26 -21.15 -8.25
N ARG A 177 -10.69 -21.98 -9.12
CA ARG A 177 -9.84 -23.11 -8.73
C ARG A 177 -8.49 -22.67 -8.18
N PHE A 178 -8.00 -21.51 -8.60
CA PHE A 178 -6.66 -21.04 -8.24
C PHE A 178 -6.74 -19.96 -7.17
N ASP A 179 -5.65 -19.84 -6.42
CA ASP A 179 -5.47 -18.82 -5.40
C ASP A 179 -4.09 -18.20 -5.56
N GLU A 180 -4.03 -16.87 -5.57
CA GLU A 180 -2.77 -16.14 -5.53
C GLU A 180 -2.33 -16.05 -4.07
N VAL A 181 -1.20 -16.65 -3.74
CA VAL A 181 -0.73 -16.85 -2.36
C VAL A 181 0.66 -16.27 -2.10
N GLY A 182 1.16 -15.48 -3.05
CA GLY A 182 2.48 -14.88 -2.99
C GLY A 182 2.54 -13.67 -2.05
N PRO A 183 3.74 -13.35 -1.51
CA PRO A 183 3.97 -12.10 -0.80
C PRO A 183 4.01 -10.91 -1.77
N ALA A 184 3.96 -9.70 -1.24
CA ALA A 184 3.93 -8.46 -2.00
C ALA A 184 5.05 -8.39 -3.05
N GLY A 185 4.65 -8.25 -4.32
CA GLY A 185 5.56 -8.17 -5.47
C GLY A 185 5.99 -9.51 -6.06
N ILE A 186 5.54 -10.64 -5.50
CA ILE A 186 5.79 -11.99 -6.04
C ILE A 186 4.44 -12.63 -6.30
N VAL A 187 4.16 -12.98 -7.56
CA VAL A 187 2.94 -13.72 -7.92
C VAL A 187 3.24 -15.21 -7.85
N ALA A 188 2.47 -15.93 -7.04
CA ALA A 188 2.59 -17.37 -6.91
C ALA A 188 1.22 -18.02 -6.75
N TRP A 189 0.96 -19.06 -7.53
CA TRP A 189 -0.35 -19.68 -7.65
C TRP A 189 -0.42 -21.00 -6.90
N TYR A 190 -1.54 -21.23 -6.22
CA TYR A 190 -1.83 -22.46 -5.49
C TYR A 190 -3.19 -23.03 -5.92
N LEU A 191 -3.35 -24.35 -5.85
CA LEU A 191 -4.63 -25.01 -6.10
C LEU A 191 -5.51 -24.91 -4.86
N LYS A 192 -6.59 -24.14 -4.95
CA LYS A 192 -7.47 -23.81 -3.81
C LYS A 192 -8.04 -25.03 -3.11
N ALA A 193 -8.36 -26.07 -3.86
CA ALA A 193 -8.89 -27.34 -3.33
C ALA A 193 -7.89 -28.09 -2.43
N MET A 194 -6.58 -27.81 -2.56
CA MET A 194 -5.51 -28.45 -1.78
C MET A 194 -5.04 -27.58 -0.61
N GLU A 195 -5.61 -26.39 -0.43
CA GLU A 195 -5.30 -25.57 0.73
C GLU A 195 -5.69 -26.29 2.03
N PRO A 196 -4.96 -26.10 3.14
CA PRO A 196 -5.37 -26.64 4.42
C PRO A 196 -6.75 -26.13 4.87
N ASP A 197 -7.53 -26.96 5.56
CA ASP A 197 -8.88 -26.61 6.05
C ASP A 197 -8.92 -25.31 6.86
N SER A 198 -7.86 -25.04 7.63
CA SER A 198 -7.73 -23.82 8.46
C SER A 198 -7.51 -22.55 7.64
N VAL A 199 -7.14 -22.68 6.37
CA VAL A 199 -7.00 -21.57 5.41
C VAL A 199 -8.30 -21.35 4.65
N GLN A 200 -8.99 -22.43 4.28
CA GLN A 200 -10.29 -22.35 3.60
C GLN A 200 -11.40 -21.86 4.54
N THR A 201 -11.37 -22.28 5.81
CA THR A 201 -12.39 -21.94 6.80
C THR A 201 -11.78 -21.58 8.14
N THR A 202 -12.35 -20.57 8.80
CA THR A 202 -11.96 -20.21 10.16
C THR A 202 -12.14 -21.40 11.09
N PRO A 203 -11.08 -21.85 11.79
CA PRO A 203 -11.15 -22.94 12.76
C PRO A 203 -12.24 -22.71 13.79
N LEU A 204 -12.94 -23.77 14.19
CA LEU A 204 -14.08 -23.69 15.12
C LEU A 204 -13.78 -22.87 16.39
N TYR A 205 -12.59 -23.04 16.95
CA TYR A 205 -12.18 -22.39 18.20
C TYR A 205 -11.85 -20.90 18.06
N LEU A 206 -11.62 -20.42 16.82
CA LEU A 206 -11.38 -18.99 16.51
C LEU A 206 -12.67 -18.28 16.04
N ARG A 207 -13.79 -19.00 15.92
CA ARG A 207 -15.07 -18.39 15.53
C ARG A 207 -15.64 -17.60 16.69
N TYR A 208 -15.49 -16.28 16.61
CA TYR A 208 -16.04 -15.34 17.57
C TYR A 208 -17.31 -14.67 17.04
N THR A 209 -18.34 -14.57 17.88
CA THR A 209 -19.52 -13.72 17.62
C THR A 209 -19.38 -12.46 18.47
N PRO A 210 -19.22 -11.28 17.86
CA PRO A 210 -19.07 -10.03 18.59
C PRO A 210 -20.20 -9.80 19.58
N ILE A 211 -19.81 -9.43 20.80
CA ILE A 211 -20.72 -8.99 21.85
C ILE A 211 -20.49 -7.49 22.01
N ASP A 212 -21.57 -6.71 21.97
CA ASP A 212 -21.50 -5.28 22.22
C ASP A 212 -21.08 -5.06 23.69
N CYS A 213 -19.88 -4.53 23.87
CA CYS A 213 -19.26 -4.30 25.17
C CYS A 213 -18.69 -2.89 25.21
N ASP A 214 -19.19 -2.08 26.14
CA ASP A 214 -18.62 -0.77 26.39
C ASP A 214 -17.27 -0.94 27.10
N ARG A 215 -16.19 -0.77 26.34
CA ARG A 215 -14.81 -0.87 26.83
C ARG A 215 -14.50 0.14 27.93
N SER A 216 -15.24 1.25 28.03
CA SER A 216 -15.05 2.25 29.10
C SER A 216 -15.49 1.73 30.47
N ALA A 217 -16.28 0.66 30.52
CA ALA A 217 -16.68 -0.01 31.75
C ALA A 217 -15.60 -0.96 32.31
N LEU A 218 -14.53 -1.24 31.56
CA LEU A 218 -13.44 -2.12 32.00
C LEU A 218 -12.51 -1.40 32.99
N THR A 219 -12.09 -2.11 34.04
CA THR A 219 -11.07 -1.59 34.95
C THR A 219 -9.68 -1.65 34.30
N ASP A 220 -8.74 -0.87 34.83
CA ASP A 220 -7.34 -0.90 34.37
C ASP A 220 -6.71 -2.30 34.41
N GLU A 221 -7.09 -3.12 35.40
CA GLU A 221 -6.63 -4.51 35.50
C GLU A 221 -7.19 -5.38 34.36
N MET A 222 -8.48 -5.22 34.04
CA MET A 222 -9.11 -5.93 32.91
C MET A 222 -8.51 -5.51 31.58
N LEU A 223 -8.25 -4.20 31.38
CA LEU A 223 -7.59 -3.66 30.19
C LEU A 223 -6.13 -4.13 30.07
N ARG A 224 -5.43 -4.36 31.19
CA ARG A 224 -4.09 -4.97 31.17
C ARG A 224 -4.15 -6.44 30.76
N LEU A 225 -5.13 -7.17 31.28
CA LEU A 225 -5.33 -8.58 30.93
C LEU A 225 -5.68 -8.73 29.44
N GLU A 226 -6.64 -7.95 28.93
CA GLU A 226 -7.00 -7.89 27.51
C GLU A 226 -5.75 -7.69 26.64
N ARG A 227 -4.94 -6.66 26.96
CA ARG A 227 -3.70 -6.38 26.21
C ARG A 227 -2.66 -7.48 26.32
N SER A 228 -2.66 -8.26 27.40
CA SER A 228 -1.71 -9.37 27.57
C SER A 228 -2.08 -10.62 26.77
N LEU A 229 -3.34 -10.76 26.34
CA LEU A 229 -3.77 -11.85 25.47
C LEU A 229 -3.21 -11.68 24.05
N ASP A 230 -3.15 -10.42 23.58
CA ASP A 230 -2.49 -10.02 22.32
C ASP A 230 -2.89 -10.92 21.13
N ASP A 231 -4.20 -11.10 20.98
CA ASP A 231 -4.82 -12.03 20.04
C ASP A 231 -5.32 -11.35 18.75
N GLU A 232 -5.97 -12.13 17.88
CA GLU A 232 -6.58 -11.69 16.63
C GLU A 232 -7.81 -10.80 16.80
N LEU A 233 -8.32 -10.61 18.02
CA LEU A 233 -9.45 -9.73 18.32
C LEU A 233 -9.00 -8.37 18.85
N SER A 234 -7.73 -8.26 19.22
CA SER A 234 -7.11 -7.04 19.71
C SER A 234 -7.18 -5.88 18.70
N SER A 235 -7.34 -4.66 19.22
CA SER A 235 -7.48 -3.44 18.40
C SER A 235 -6.13 -2.97 17.84
N PHE A 236 -6.10 -2.65 16.54
CA PHE A 236 -4.93 -2.04 15.91
C PHE A 236 -4.73 -0.55 16.26
N THR A 237 -5.71 0.09 16.90
CA THR A 237 -5.66 1.53 17.21
C THR A 237 -4.77 1.84 18.41
N GLU A 238 -4.45 0.86 19.25
CA GLU A 238 -3.59 1.09 20.40
C GLU A 238 -2.14 1.38 19.99
N THR A 239 -1.51 2.34 20.66
CA THR A 239 -0.09 2.65 20.54
C THR A 239 0.75 1.57 21.22
N GLN A 240 0.66 0.34 20.72
CA GLN A 240 1.53 -0.74 21.16
C GLN A 240 2.89 -0.57 20.46
N LEU A 241 3.96 -0.59 21.27
CA LEU A 241 5.32 -0.68 20.75
C LEU A 241 5.44 -2.00 19.99
N VAL A 242 5.72 -1.89 18.71
CA VAL A 242 6.07 -3.03 17.87
C VAL A 242 7.55 -3.35 18.15
N PRO A 243 7.88 -4.56 18.60
CA PRO A 243 9.28 -4.96 18.77
C PRO A 243 9.99 -4.97 17.40
N GLU A 244 11.24 -4.50 17.35
CA GLU A 244 12.00 -4.43 16.09
C GLU A 244 12.52 -5.82 15.64
N ASP A 245 12.94 -6.67 16.58
CA ASP A 245 13.66 -7.91 16.24
C ASP A 245 12.90 -9.21 16.56
N GLU A 246 12.17 -9.24 17.67
CA GLU A 246 11.52 -10.45 18.19
C GLU A 246 10.29 -10.11 19.05
N VAL A 247 9.26 -10.96 18.96
CA VAL A 247 8.07 -10.87 19.81
C VAL A 247 7.78 -12.20 20.50
N GLU A 248 7.51 -12.14 21.80
CA GLU A 248 7.02 -13.28 22.58
C GLU A 248 5.50 -13.17 22.78
N ILE A 249 4.79 -14.27 22.49
CA ILE A 249 3.34 -14.39 22.60
C ILE A 249 2.98 -15.60 23.46
N SER A 250 2.03 -15.39 24.37
CA SER A 250 1.47 -16.49 25.15
C SER A 250 0.46 -17.27 24.30
N LEU A 251 0.66 -18.58 24.18
CA LEU A 251 -0.18 -19.46 23.40
C LEU A 251 -1.51 -19.70 24.11
N ILE A 252 -2.56 -19.01 23.70
CA ILE A 252 -3.91 -19.20 24.25
C ILE A 252 -4.57 -20.48 23.73
N PHE A 253 -5.56 -20.98 24.47
CA PHE A 253 -6.24 -22.25 24.18
C PHE A 253 -6.82 -22.35 22.75
N PRO A 254 -7.53 -21.34 22.21
CA PRO A 254 -8.06 -21.41 20.84
C PRO A 254 -6.98 -21.67 19.79
N HIS A 255 -5.87 -20.95 19.89
CA HIS A 255 -4.74 -21.03 18.97
C HIS A 255 -3.95 -22.34 19.10
N TRP A 256 -3.68 -22.80 20.33
CA TRP A 256 -3.14 -24.14 20.57
C TRP A 256 -4.02 -25.22 19.95
N ARG A 257 -5.34 -25.13 20.22
CA ARG A 257 -6.31 -26.13 19.76
C ARG A 257 -6.60 -26.03 18.27
N ALA A 258 -6.29 -24.93 17.59
CA ALA A 258 -6.37 -24.79 16.13
C ALA A 258 -5.04 -25.10 15.42
N GLY A 259 -3.90 -25.02 16.11
CA GLY A 259 -2.57 -25.14 15.49
C GLY A 259 -2.18 -23.86 14.74
N THR A 260 -2.51 -22.72 15.34
CA THR A 260 -2.41 -21.39 14.73
C THR A 260 -1.76 -20.39 15.69
N LEU A 261 -1.24 -19.28 15.18
CA LEU A 261 -0.86 -18.10 15.97
C LEU A 261 -1.81 -16.92 15.68
N PRO A 262 -2.09 -16.04 16.66
CA PRO A 262 -2.80 -14.79 16.40
C PRO A 262 -1.94 -13.87 15.53
N LEU A 263 -2.58 -13.06 14.68
CA LEU A 263 -1.93 -11.99 13.92
C LEU A 263 -2.31 -10.62 14.52
N SER A 264 -1.83 -10.36 15.73
CA SER A 264 -1.99 -9.09 16.43
C SER A 264 -1.12 -7.97 15.85
N LYS A 265 -1.29 -6.74 16.35
CA LYS A 265 -0.47 -5.59 15.91
C LYS A 265 1.03 -5.78 16.13
N ARG A 266 1.42 -6.45 17.22
CA ARG A 266 2.83 -6.64 17.58
C ARG A 266 3.53 -7.66 16.70
N ILE A 267 2.78 -8.68 16.26
CA ILE A 267 3.35 -9.80 15.50
C ILE A 267 3.21 -9.63 13.99
N LEU A 268 2.22 -8.86 13.53
CA LEU A 268 1.94 -8.61 12.11
C LEU A 268 3.19 -8.25 11.29
N PRO A 269 4.11 -7.39 11.75
CA PRO A 269 5.27 -6.98 10.96
C PRO A 269 6.28 -8.09 10.67
N PHE A 270 6.26 -9.18 11.44
CA PHE A 270 7.15 -10.33 11.22
C PHE A 270 6.67 -11.25 10.09
N PHE A 271 5.43 -11.09 9.62
CA PHE A 271 4.85 -11.93 8.58
C PHE A 271 4.80 -11.20 7.23
N PRO A 272 4.85 -11.94 6.11
CA PRO A 272 4.73 -11.34 4.80
C PRO A 272 3.35 -10.70 4.61
N THR A 273 3.35 -9.61 3.85
CA THR A 273 2.13 -8.90 3.42
C THR A 273 1.89 -9.13 1.93
N ALA A 274 0.68 -8.83 1.44
CA ALA A 274 0.34 -8.86 0.03
C ALA A 274 -0.52 -7.65 -0.34
N TYR A 275 -0.53 -7.27 -1.62
CA TYR A 275 -1.39 -6.19 -2.11
C TYR A 275 -2.86 -6.64 -2.09
N GLU A 276 -3.16 -7.77 -2.71
CA GLU A 276 -4.54 -8.24 -2.92
C GLU A 276 -4.82 -9.57 -2.24
N ALA A 277 -3.83 -10.49 -2.19
CA ALA A 277 -4.01 -11.83 -1.66
C ALA A 277 -4.66 -11.81 -0.26
N PRO A 278 -5.83 -12.46 -0.08
CA PRO A 278 -6.47 -12.58 1.24
C PRO A 278 -5.67 -13.50 2.17
N ARG A 279 -4.82 -14.34 1.58
CA ARG A 279 -3.99 -15.33 2.26
C ARG A 279 -2.65 -15.47 1.56
N ILE A 280 -1.63 -15.80 2.35
CA ILE A 280 -0.25 -15.84 1.87
C ILE A 280 0.39 -17.12 2.38
N ARG A 281 1.00 -17.89 1.49
CA ARG A 281 1.81 -19.05 1.86
C ARG A 281 3.26 -18.62 2.03
N PHE A 282 3.87 -19.02 3.14
CA PHE A 282 5.24 -18.67 3.47
C PHE A 282 5.94 -19.82 4.20
N THR A 283 7.21 -19.61 4.54
CA THR A 283 8.01 -20.64 5.21
C THR A 283 8.17 -20.33 6.69
N LEU A 284 7.73 -21.26 7.53
CA LEU A 284 8.06 -21.28 8.95
C LEU A 284 9.36 -22.05 9.15
N VAL A 285 10.19 -21.57 10.06
CA VAL A 285 11.47 -22.19 10.43
C VAL A 285 11.50 -22.39 11.94
N ASP A 286 11.76 -23.61 12.38
CA ASP A 286 11.98 -23.90 13.81
C ASP A 286 13.32 -23.32 14.26
N GLY A 287 13.31 -22.38 15.20
CA GLY A 287 14.50 -21.70 15.70
C GLY A 287 15.52 -22.61 16.40
N ASN A 288 15.10 -23.76 16.93
CA ASN A 288 16.00 -24.71 17.61
C ASN A 288 16.60 -25.74 16.64
N THR A 289 15.85 -26.17 15.62
CA THR A 289 16.26 -27.27 14.73
C THR A 289 16.61 -26.83 13.31
N GLY A 290 16.21 -25.63 12.90
CA GLY A 290 16.29 -25.16 11.52
C GLY A 290 15.31 -25.86 10.56
N LYS A 291 14.43 -26.75 11.07
CA LYS A 291 13.44 -27.45 10.24
C LYS A 291 12.48 -26.45 9.61
N ARG A 292 12.32 -26.55 8.29
CA ARG A 292 11.43 -25.71 7.50
C ARG A 292 10.10 -26.41 7.28
N PHE A 293 9.01 -25.66 7.38
CA PHE A 293 7.66 -26.15 7.14
C PHE A 293 6.76 -25.04 6.62
N SER A 294 5.60 -25.41 6.08
CA SER A 294 4.70 -24.44 5.43
C SER A 294 3.86 -23.72 6.46
N GLY A 295 3.82 -22.38 6.35
CA GLY A 295 2.91 -21.52 7.08
C GLY A 295 1.94 -20.81 6.15
N TRP A 296 0.79 -20.42 6.69
CA TRP A 296 -0.21 -19.64 5.96
C TRP A 296 -0.67 -18.45 6.78
N VAL A 297 -0.61 -17.24 6.24
CA VAL A 297 -1.24 -16.05 6.82
C VAL A 297 -2.65 -15.97 6.28
N VAL A 298 -3.66 -15.93 7.15
CA VAL A 298 -5.06 -15.64 6.81
C VAL A 298 -5.35 -14.21 7.25
N ARG A 299 -5.27 -13.26 6.32
CA ARG A 299 -5.19 -11.83 6.67
C ARG A 299 -6.50 -11.26 7.18
N LYS A 300 -7.61 -11.64 6.53
CA LYS A 300 -8.94 -11.11 6.86
C LYS A 300 -9.37 -11.51 8.27
N GLU A 301 -9.15 -12.77 8.63
CA GLU A 301 -9.47 -13.30 9.95
C GLU A 301 -8.31 -13.19 10.96
N ARG A 302 -7.15 -12.69 10.53
CA ARG A 302 -5.99 -12.31 11.36
C ARG A 302 -5.36 -13.46 12.16
N TYR A 303 -5.05 -14.57 11.50
CA TYR A 303 -4.27 -15.65 12.13
C TYR A 303 -3.30 -16.33 11.17
N VAL A 304 -2.34 -17.06 11.73
CA VAL A 304 -1.33 -17.84 11.01
C VAL A 304 -1.57 -19.32 11.24
N CYS A 305 -1.56 -20.15 10.20
CA CYS A 305 -1.72 -21.61 10.28
C CYS A 305 -0.41 -22.37 10.02
N GLY A 306 -0.45 -23.68 10.30
CA GLY A 306 0.65 -24.61 10.00
C GLY A 306 1.51 -24.97 11.21
N LEU A 307 1.06 -24.65 12.43
CA LEU A 307 1.83 -24.86 13.66
C LEU A 307 1.39 -26.08 14.45
N ARG A 308 0.37 -26.83 14.00
CA ARG A 308 -0.20 -27.96 14.74
C ARG A 308 0.85 -29.02 15.06
N GLU A 309 1.52 -29.51 14.03
CA GLU A 309 2.52 -30.56 14.12
C GLU A 309 3.69 -30.06 14.95
N TRP A 310 4.10 -28.80 14.75
CA TRP A 310 5.16 -28.16 15.51
C TRP A 310 4.83 -28.05 17.01
N TYR A 311 3.61 -27.66 17.39
CA TYR A 311 3.16 -27.64 18.78
C TYR A 311 3.21 -29.03 19.42
N ASN A 312 2.80 -30.07 18.69
CA ASN A 312 2.84 -31.45 19.16
C ASN A 312 4.29 -31.94 19.35
N GLU A 313 5.17 -31.65 18.39
CA GLU A 313 6.60 -31.99 18.45
C GLU A 313 7.30 -31.32 19.64
N LYS A 314 6.95 -30.06 19.94
CA LYS A 314 7.50 -29.30 21.08
C LYS A 314 6.81 -29.57 22.43
N GLY A 315 5.71 -30.34 22.44
CA GLY A 315 4.92 -30.59 23.65
C GLY A 315 4.30 -29.33 24.24
N LEU A 316 3.96 -28.34 23.40
CA LEU A 316 3.38 -27.07 23.86
C LEU A 316 1.96 -27.26 24.39
N ILE A 317 1.64 -26.49 25.42
CA ILE A 317 0.33 -26.43 26.08
C ILE A 317 -0.15 -24.97 26.14
N PRO A 318 -1.46 -24.74 26.38
CA PRO A 318 -1.96 -23.40 26.63
C PRO A 318 -1.18 -22.70 27.76
N GLY A 319 -0.83 -21.44 27.55
CA GLY A 319 0.02 -20.64 28.44
C GLY A 319 1.53 -20.81 28.20
N GLY A 320 1.95 -21.68 27.28
CA GLY A 320 3.34 -21.70 26.80
C GLY A 320 3.68 -20.44 25.99
N ASN A 321 4.95 -20.10 25.89
CA ASN A 321 5.40 -18.92 25.16
C ASN A 321 6.01 -19.33 23.81
N VAL A 322 5.60 -18.62 22.76
CA VAL A 322 6.16 -18.77 21.41
C VAL A 322 6.84 -17.46 21.05
N ARG A 323 8.12 -17.54 20.72
CA ARG A 323 8.91 -16.43 20.18
C ARG A 323 8.86 -16.45 18.67
N VAL A 324 8.69 -15.27 18.08
CA VAL A 324 8.57 -15.07 16.64
C VAL A 324 9.54 -13.98 16.22
N ARG A 325 10.33 -14.25 15.18
CA ARG A 325 11.32 -13.34 14.61
C ARG A 325 11.40 -13.48 13.10
N MET A 326 11.89 -12.44 12.42
CA MET A 326 12.12 -12.51 10.98
C MET A 326 13.19 -13.57 10.67
N GLY A 327 12.98 -14.31 9.58
CA GLY A 327 13.98 -15.24 9.07
C GLY A 327 15.16 -14.54 8.39
N GLU A 328 16.22 -15.30 8.15
CA GLU A 328 17.40 -14.79 7.43
C GLU A 328 17.11 -14.51 5.95
N ASN A 329 16.15 -15.25 5.36
CA ASN A 329 15.73 -15.07 3.97
C ASN A 329 14.37 -14.37 3.89
N PRO A 330 14.11 -13.56 2.84
CA PRO A 330 12.80 -12.97 2.61
C PRO A 330 11.68 -14.02 2.57
N GLY A 331 10.60 -13.79 3.32
CA GLY A 331 9.45 -14.71 3.38
C GLY A 331 9.61 -15.89 4.34
N GLU A 332 10.72 -15.96 5.08
CA GLU A 332 10.89 -16.89 6.20
C GLU A 332 10.53 -16.20 7.52
N VAL A 333 9.83 -16.94 8.39
CA VAL A 333 9.54 -16.52 9.75
C VAL A 333 10.03 -17.62 10.69
N ILE A 334 10.85 -17.24 11.66
CA ILE A 334 11.36 -18.17 12.66
C ILE A 334 10.38 -18.21 13.82
N VAL A 335 10.00 -19.42 14.20
CA VAL A 335 9.23 -19.71 15.41
C VAL A 335 10.06 -20.55 16.36
N GLU A 336 10.08 -20.14 17.61
CA GLU A 336 10.85 -20.79 18.65
C GLU A 336 10.00 -20.91 19.91
N ALA A 337 10.13 -22.02 20.61
CA ALA A 337 9.55 -22.15 21.94
C ALA A 337 10.59 -22.81 22.83
N ASP A 338 10.68 -22.34 24.06
CA ASP A 338 11.49 -23.04 25.04
C ASP A 338 10.89 -24.43 25.25
N GLU A 339 11.75 -25.45 25.27
CA GLU A 339 11.37 -26.76 25.77
C GLU A 339 10.90 -26.56 27.21
N SER A 340 9.58 -26.53 27.40
CA SER A 340 9.00 -26.52 28.73
C SER A 340 9.56 -27.73 29.45
N ARG A 341 10.41 -27.50 30.45
CA ARG A 341 10.60 -28.46 31.54
C ARG A 341 9.22 -28.70 32.09
N ALA A 342 8.60 -29.78 31.61
CA ALA A 342 7.28 -30.26 31.99
C ALA A 342 6.85 -29.61 33.31
N THR A 343 5.98 -28.60 33.21
CA THR A 343 5.35 -28.00 34.38
C THR A 343 4.48 -29.10 34.96
N LYS A 344 5.11 -29.95 35.76
CA LYS A 344 4.53 -31.02 36.58
C LYS A 344 3.62 -30.46 37.67
N ASN A 345 3.36 -29.16 37.63
CA ASN A 345 2.55 -28.44 38.56
C ASN A 345 1.35 -27.93 37.78
N TRP A 346 0.16 -28.35 38.23
CA TRP A 346 -1.13 -27.65 38.17
C TRP A 346 -2.10 -27.77 36.97
N MET A 347 -2.10 -28.82 36.14
CA MET A 347 -3.34 -29.20 35.42
C MET A 347 -4.06 -30.36 36.11
N ARG A 348 -5.00 -30.04 37.02
CA ARG A 348 -6.06 -30.97 37.45
C ARG A 348 -7.15 -30.94 36.39
N THR A 349 -7.08 -31.82 35.40
CA THR A 349 -8.20 -32.06 34.50
C THR A 349 -9.33 -32.73 35.28
N VAL A 350 -10.50 -32.09 35.38
CA VAL A 350 -11.73 -32.75 35.80
C VAL A 350 -12.30 -33.44 34.57
N LEU A 351 -12.28 -34.77 34.55
CA LEU A 351 -13.07 -35.56 33.62
C LEU A 351 -14.53 -35.49 34.08
N VAL A 352 -15.37 -34.82 33.32
CA VAL A 352 -16.83 -34.95 33.42
C VAL A 352 -17.24 -35.99 32.39
N GLY A 353 -17.67 -37.16 32.88
CA GLY A 353 -18.23 -38.26 32.07
C GLY A 353 -19.73 -38.19 31.93
#